data_AF-A0A0Q1FLW3-F1
#
_entry.id   AF-A0A0Q1FLW3-F1
#
_cell.length_a   1.000
_cell.length_b   1.000
_cell.length_c   1.000
_cell.angle_alpha   90.00
_cell.angle_beta   90.00
_cell.angle_gamma   90.00
#
_symmetry.space_group_name_H-M   'P 1'
#
loop_
_entity.id
_entity.type
_entity.pdbx_description
1 polymer ?
#
loop_
_entity_poly.entity_id
_entity_poly.type
_entity_poly.pdbx_seq_one_letter_code
_entity_poly.pdbx_strand_id
1 'polypeptide(L)'
;MQQYTVNLKNSPGTGYVIPLGPVNLVCMVTSRGLVGCGAFDVGALAGFDYPAARVRPTRSASIVTIDDLLDGTIREANKPAENLGVKIGMSGKEALDLLS
;
A
#
# COMPACT_ATOMS: atom_id res chain seq x y z
N MET A 1 -3.48 13.87 10.87
CA MET A 1 -2.87 12.58 10.48
C MET A 1 -3.32 11.53 11.47
N GLN A 2 -3.85 10.41 11.00
CA GLN A 2 -4.25 9.28 11.83
C GLN A 2 -3.33 8.10 11.54
N GLN A 3 -2.97 7.34 12.58
CA GLN A 3 -2.07 6.19 12.49
C GLN A 3 -2.77 4.95 13.03
N TYR A 4 -2.55 3.82 12.37
CA TYR A 4 -3.14 2.53 12.70
C TYR A 4 -2.05 1.46 12.72
N THR A 5 -2.14 0.52 13.64
CA THR A 5 -1.29 -0.68 13.61
C THR A 5 -2.12 -1.83 13.08
N VAL A 6 -1.60 -2.55 12.08
CA VAL A 6 -2.26 -3.72 11.51
C VAL A 6 -1.32 -4.92 11.60
N ASN A 7 -1.84 -6.05 12.11
CA ASN A 7 -1.08 -7.30 12.14
C ASN A 7 -1.08 -7.92 10.74
N LEU A 8 0.11 -8.02 10.16
CA LEU A 8 0.39 -8.70 8.90
C LEU A 8 1.05 -10.06 9.19
N LYS A 9 1.30 -10.84 8.15
CA LYS A 9 1.78 -12.22 8.29
C LYS A 9 3.09 -12.37 9.06
N ASN A 10 4.09 -11.51 8.83
CA ASN A 10 5.42 -11.67 9.44
C ASN A 10 5.78 -10.55 10.45
N SER A 11 5.25 -9.34 10.26
CA SER A 11 5.48 -8.20 11.16
C SER A 11 4.25 -7.29 11.24
N PRO A 12 4.09 -6.44 12.27
CA PRO A 12 3.10 -5.37 12.23
C PRO A 12 3.44 -4.37 11.10
N GLY A 13 2.40 -3.79 10.51
CA GLY A 13 2.47 -2.66 9.60
C GLY A 13 1.87 -1.40 10.24
N THR A 14 2.40 -0.24 9.86
CA THR A 14 1.89 1.07 10.28
C THR A 14 1.13 1.73 9.14
N GLY A 15 -0.18 1.84 9.29
CA GLY A 15 -1.07 2.55 8.37
C GLY A 15 -1.14 4.04 8.69
N TYR A 16 -1.20 4.87 7.65
CA TYR A 16 -1.37 6.31 7.76
C TYR A 16 -2.53 6.79 6.91
N VAL A 17 -3.38 7.64 7.50
CA VAL A 17 -4.43 8.37 6.80
C VAL A 17 -4.22 9.87 7.03
N ILE A 18 -3.92 10.59 5.95
CA ILE A 18 -3.64 12.02 5.98
C ILE A 18 -4.68 12.74 5.12
N PRO A 19 -5.62 13.50 5.74
CA PRO A 19 -6.57 14.30 4.98
C PRO A 19 -5.86 15.41 4.21
N LEU A 20 -6.13 15.52 2.91
CA LEU A 20 -5.61 16.58 2.01
C LEU A 20 -6.70 17.56 1.56
N GLY A 21 -7.88 17.52 2.20
CA GLY A 21 -9.07 18.25 1.77
C GLY A 21 -10.08 17.30 1.13
N PRO A 22 -10.27 17.32 -0.20
CA PRO A 22 -11.30 16.50 -0.87
C PRO A 22 -10.94 15.01 -0.96
N VAL A 23 -9.68 14.64 -0.65
CA VAL A 23 -9.16 13.28 -0.70
C VAL A 23 -8.28 12.98 0.51
N ASN A 24 -8.05 11.69 0.78
CA ASN A 24 -7.08 11.23 1.76
C ASN A 24 -5.84 10.66 1.05
N LEU A 25 -4.66 10.99 1.56
CA LEU A 25 -3.45 10.24 1.28
C LEU A 25 -3.39 9.06 2.26
N VAL A 26 -3.46 7.84 1.72
CA VAL A 26 -3.52 6.61 2.52
C VAL A 26 -2.37 5.70 2.11
N CYS A 27 -1.63 5.20 3.08
CA CYS A 27 -0.61 4.17 2.87
C CYS A 27 -0.44 3.30 4.10
N MET A 28 0.28 2.19 3.92
CA MET A 28 0.80 1.37 4.99
C MET A 28 2.28 1.07 4.74
N VAL A 29 3.09 1.32 5.76
CA VAL A 29 4.53 1.01 5.80
C VAL A 29 4.73 -0.27 6.60
N THR A 30 5.60 -1.13 6.11
CA THR A 30 5.94 -2.43 6.70
C THR A 30 7.45 -2.53 6.91
N SER A 31 7.93 -3.67 7.39
CA SER A 31 9.36 -3.92 7.60
C SER A 31 10.17 -3.90 6.30
N ARG A 32 9.56 -4.25 5.15
CA ARG A 32 10.26 -4.34 3.85
C ARG A 32 9.72 -3.42 2.77
N GLY A 33 8.61 -2.72 2.97
CA GLY A 33 8.07 -1.84 1.92
C GLY A 33 6.80 -1.08 2.25
N LEU A 34 6.15 -0.54 1.22
CA LEU A 34 4.93 0.28 1.30
C LEU A 34 3.85 -0.20 0.33
N VAL A 35 2.60 -0.12 0.76
CA VAL A 35 1.45 -0.07 -0.14
C VAL A 35 0.72 1.25 0.03
N GLY A 36 0.50 1.97 -1.07
CA GLY A 36 -0.12 3.30 -1.09
C GLY A 36 -1.38 3.37 -1.93
N CYS A 37 -2.16 4.43 -1.74
CA CYS A 37 -3.21 4.81 -2.68
C CYS A 37 -2.62 5.33 -4.00
N GLY A 38 -3.49 5.67 -4.96
CA GLY A 38 -3.07 6.08 -6.31
C GLY A 38 -2.17 7.33 -6.38
N ALA A 39 -2.07 8.10 -5.30
CA ALA A 39 -1.23 9.31 -5.22
C ALA A 39 0.26 9.03 -5.00
N PHE A 40 0.64 7.79 -4.65
CA PHE A 40 2.05 7.41 -4.48
C PHE A 40 2.69 7.07 -5.84
N ASP A 41 3.83 7.69 -6.12
CA ASP A 41 4.70 7.32 -7.25
C ASP A 41 5.59 6.13 -6.85
N VAL A 42 5.13 4.93 -7.17
CA VAL A 42 5.84 3.68 -6.86
C VAL A 42 7.06 3.46 -7.75
N GLY A 43 7.07 4.05 -8.95
CA GLY A 43 8.19 4.02 -9.87
C GLY A 43 9.36 4.84 -9.34
N ALA A 44 9.09 6.03 -8.81
CA ALA A 44 10.11 6.86 -8.16
C ALA A 44 10.79 6.14 -6.98
N LEU A 45 10.02 5.38 -6.19
CA LEU A 45 10.55 4.59 -5.07
C LEU A 45 11.49 3.45 -5.51
N ALA A 46 11.36 2.97 -6.74
CA ALA A 46 12.26 1.95 -7.29
C ALA A 46 13.71 2.45 -7.40
N GLY A 47 13.91 3.75 -7.65
CA GLY A 47 15.25 4.37 -7.73
C GLY A 47 16.03 4.34 -6.42
N PHE A 48 15.33 4.08 -5.30
CA PHE A 48 15.91 3.92 -3.97
C PHE A 48 15.96 2.46 -3.51
N ASP A 49 15.72 1.51 -4.42
CA ASP A 49 15.55 0.08 -4.12
C ASP A 49 14.48 -0.18 -3.04
N TYR A 50 13.48 0.70 -2.95
CA TYR A 50 12.43 0.63 -1.93
C TYR A 50 11.20 -0.12 -2.49
N PRO A 51 10.84 -1.30 -1.95
CA PRO A 51 9.68 -2.06 -2.40
C PRO A 51 8.37 -1.29 -2.17
N ALA A 52 7.67 -0.99 -3.27
CA ALA A 52 6.42 -0.27 -3.21
C ALA A 52 5.40 -0.77 -4.23
N ALA A 53 4.13 -0.73 -3.83
CA ALA A 53 3.00 -0.97 -4.70
C ALA A 53 1.86 0.02 -4.43
N ARG A 54 0.97 0.19 -5.39
CA ARG A 54 -0.23 1.01 -5.24
C ARG A 54 -1.49 0.25 -5.60
N VAL A 55 -2.54 0.51 -4.83
CA VAL A 55 -3.86 -0.09 -5.02
C VAL A 55 -4.80 0.85 -5.77
N ARG A 56 -5.79 0.24 -6.44
CA ARG A 56 -7.02 0.90 -6.88
C ARG A 56 -8.18 0.47 -5.97
N PRO A 57 -9.17 1.34 -5.72
CA PRO A 57 -10.35 0.96 -4.95
C PRO A 57 -11.17 -0.11 -5.67
N THR A 58 -11.84 -0.98 -4.92
CA THR A 58 -12.68 -2.07 -5.43
C THR A 58 -14.17 -1.77 -5.35
N ARG A 59 -14.61 -0.95 -4.38
CA ARG A 59 -16.03 -0.66 -4.11
C ARG A 59 -16.39 0.82 -4.24
N SER A 60 -15.41 1.71 -4.18
CA SER A 60 -15.58 3.16 -4.08
C SER A 60 -14.78 3.90 -5.17
N ALA A 61 -14.97 5.22 -5.27
CA ALA A 61 -14.21 6.06 -6.19
C ALA A 61 -12.76 6.33 -5.72
N SER A 62 -12.45 6.15 -4.43
CA SER A 62 -11.14 6.46 -3.84
C SER A 62 -10.84 5.62 -2.59
N ILE A 63 -9.55 5.50 -2.27
CA ILE A 63 -9.07 4.88 -1.02
C ILE A 63 -9.13 5.95 0.07
N VAL A 64 -9.99 5.79 1.06
CA VAL A 64 -10.17 6.80 2.14
C VAL A 64 -9.78 6.28 3.52
N THR A 65 -9.82 4.97 3.73
CA THR A 65 -9.48 4.30 4.99
C THR A 65 -8.39 3.24 4.81
N ILE A 66 -7.88 2.72 5.94
CA ILE A 66 -6.98 1.55 5.92
C ILE A 66 -7.71 0.31 5.39
N ASP A 67 -8.99 0.12 5.70
CA ASP A 67 -9.77 -1.01 5.19
C ASP A 67 -9.88 -0.96 3.66
N ASP A 68 -10.12 0.23 3.08
CA ASP A 68 -10.10 0.38 1.61
C ASP A 68 -8.73 0.03 1.01
N LEU A 69 -7.64 0.36 1.71
CA LEU A 69 -6.28 0.04 1.27
C LEU A 69 -6.04 -1.47 1.29
N LEU A 70 -6.49 -2.16 2.35
CA LEU A 70 -6.36 -3.61 2.51
C LEU A 70 -7.21 -4.37 1.48
N ASP A 71 -8.44 -3.93 1.24
CA ASP A 71 -9.38 -4.50 0.27
C ASP A 71 -9.10 -4.07 -1.18
N GLY A 72 -8.27 -3.04 -1.37
CA GLY A 72 -7.89 -2.50 -2.66
C GLY A 72 -7.14 -3.53 -3.50
N THR A 73 -7.22 -3.42 -4.83
CA THR A 73 -6.48 -4.31 -5.74
C THR A 73 -5.19 -3.65 -6.19
N ILE A 74 -4.06 -4.34 -6.08
CA ILE A 74 -2.77 -3.88 -6.59
C ILE A 74 -2.88 -3.65 -8.10
N ARG A 75 -2.66 -2.40 -8.50
CA ARG A 75 -2.67 -1.96 -9.90
C ARG A 75 -1.26 -1.86 -10.47
N GLU A 76 -0.29 -1.60 -9.62
CA GLU A 76 1.11 -1.43 -9.99
C GLU A 76 1.99 -1.79 -8.79
N ALA A 77 3.08 -2.48 -9.08
CA ALA A 77 4.15 -2.80 -8.14
C ALA A 77 5.47 -2.51 -8.83
N ASN A 78 6.43 -1.95 -8.09
CA ASN A 78 7.76 -1.69 -8.63
C ASN A 78 8.64 -2.95 -8.58
N LYS A 79 9.77 -2.91 -9.29
CA LYS A 79 10.64 -4.10 -9.43
C LYS A 79 11.11 -4.70 -8.10
N PRO A 80 11.53 -3.91 -7.08
CA PRO A 80 11.85 -4.47 -5.77
C PRO A 80 10.67 -5.18 -5.09
N ALA A 81 9.45 -4.64 -5.19
CA ALA A 81 8.25 -5.31 -4.66
C ALA A 81 7.88 -6.59 -5.44
N GLU A 82 8.01 -6.58 -6.77
CA GLU A 82 7.80 -7.78 -7.60
C GLU A 82 8.78 -8.90 -7.25
N ASN A 83 10.04 -8.56 -6.95
CA ASN A 83 11.06 -9.52 -6.52
C ASN A 83 10.72 -10.18 -5.17
N LEU A 84 9.93 -9.49 -4.32
CA LEU A 84 9.36 -10.03 -3.08
C LEU A 84 8.05 -10.81 -3.29
N GLY A 85 7.61 -10.92 -4.55
CA GLY A 85 6.45 -11.72 -4.94
C GLY A 85 5.15 -10.94 -5.09
N VAL A 86 5.15 -9.61 -4.91
CA VAL A 86 3.95 -8.78 -5.10
C VAL A 86 3.55 -8.80 -6.57
N LYS A 87 2.27 -8.99 -6.86
CA LYS A 87 1.73 -9.08 -8.23
C LYS A 87 0.51 -8.19 -8.40
N ILE A 88 0.33 -7.68 -9.62
CA ILE A 88 -0.92 -7.03 -10.03
C ILE A 88 -2.09 -8.00 -9.85
N GLY A 89 -3.19 -7.49 -9.32
CA GLY A 89 -4.39 -8.28 -9.04
C GLY A 89 -4.49 -8.83 -7.60
N MET A 90 -3.39 -8.83 -6.83
CA MET A 90 -3.44 -9.13 -5.40
C MET A 90 -4.26 -8.07 -4.65
N SER A 91 -4.83 -8.46 -3.52
CA SER A 91 -5.33 -7.49 -2.53
C SER A 91 -4.18 -6.71 -1.89
N GLY A 92 -4.49 -5.53 -1.35
CA GLY A 92 -3.53 -4.75 -0.57
C GLY A 92 -3.01 -5.55 0.62
N LYS A 93 -3.88 -6.32 1.29
CA LYS A 93 -3.47 -7.19 2.40
C LYS A 93 -2.47 -8.26 1.98
N GLU A 94 -2.70 -8.98 0.89
CA GLU A 94 -1.75 -10.00 0.39
C GLU A 94 -0.39 -9.39 0.04
N ALA A 95 -0.38 -8.22 -0.61
CA ALA A 95 0.85 -7.51 -0.91
C ALA A 95 1.59 -7.07 0.36
N LEU A 96 0.86 -6.52 1.34
CA LEU A 96 1.44 -6.11 2.62
C LEU A 96 1.98 -7.30 3.42
N ASP A 97 1.33 -8.47 3.38
CA ASP A 97 1.86 -9.68 4.00
C ASP A 97 3.20 -10.10 3.37
N LEU A 98 3.35 -9.95 2.06
CA LEU A 98 4.62 -10.19 1.35
C LEU A 98 5.70 -9.13 1.63
N LEU A 99 5.32 -7.94 2.10
CA LEU A 99 6.23 -6.85 2.46
C LEU A 99 6.48 -6.77 3.99
N SER A 100 5.73 -7.50 4.80
CA SER A 100 5.93 -7.63 6.25
C SER A 100 7.08 -8.54 6.63
#